data_AF-A0A351ZUG8-F1
#
_entry.id   AF-A0A351ZUG8-F1
#
_cell.length_a   1.000
_cell.length_b   1.000
_cell.length_c   1.000
_cell.angle_alpha   90.00
_cell.angle_beta   90.00
_cell.angle_gamma   90.00
#
_symmetry.space_group_name_H-M   'P 1'
#
loop_
_entity.id
_entity.type
_entity.pdbx_description
1 polymer ?
#
loop_
_entity_poly.entity_id
_entity_poly.type
_entity_poly.pdbx_seq_one_letter_code
_entity_poly.pdbx_strand_id
1 'polypeptide(L)'
;MRVFIAVDMEGATGVVHQDQLMPDGRGYAAAQKLLTADVNAVIDGILLVHPAADIVVGDGHGTMRNILLEQLHPSARLVVGSAKPSNKPLCQLEGVQFGADVAFCIGYHSMAGTPGGLLAHTYIGSLIRELRLNGRAAGEVEVNAAVLASLGIPLAMVSGNSELESEIRSW
;
A
#
# COMPACT_ATOMS: atom_id res chain seq x y z
N MET A 1 20.90 -3.45 1.23
CA MET A 1 19.54 -3.96 0.99
C MET A 1 18.64 -2.78 0.74
N ARG A 2 17.89 -2.78 -0.36
CA ARG A 2 16.90 -1.76 -0.67
C ARG A 2 15.49 -2.33 -0.50
N VAL A 3 14.67 -1.66 0.30
CA VAL A 3 13.28 -2.05 0.57
C VAL A 3 12.34 -1.02 -0.01
N PHE A 4 11.36 -1.47 -0.79
CA PHE A 4 10.25 -0.65 -1.24
C PHE A 4 9.01 -0.96 -0.40
N ILE A 5 8.38 0.06 0.17
CA ILE A 5 7.15 -0.07 0.97
C ILE A 5 6.04 0.61 0.19
N ALA A 6 5.16 -0.16 -0.45
CA ALA A 6 3.94 0.34 -1.04
C ALA A 6 2.89 0.51 0.06
N VAL A 7 2.22 1.66 0.09
CA VAL A 7 1.30 1.99 1.18
C VAL A 7 -0.11 2.28 0.67
N ASP A 8 -1.08 1.73 1.38
CA ASP A 8 -2.50 2.01 1.25
C ASP A 8 -3.14 2.33 2.62
N MET A 9 -4.40 2.79 2.69
CA MET A 9 -4.98 3.34 3.94
C MET A 9 -6.09 2.50 4.56
N GLU A 10 -6.90 1.80 3.77
CA GLU A 10 -8.12 1.13 4.21
C GLU A 10 -7.87 0.05 5.26
N GLY A 11 -6.72 -0.62 5.17
CA GLY A 11 -6.28 -1.64 6.10
C GLY A 11 -5.32 -1.13 7.18
N ALA A 12 -5.13 0.18 7.29
CA ALA A 12 -4.28 0.76 8.33
C ALA A 12 -4.92 0.63 9.72
N THR A 13 -4.08 0.64 10.75
CA THR A 13 -4.52 0.60 12.15
C THR A 13 -5.58 1.67 12.42
N GLY A 14 -6.75 1.25 12.92
CA GLY A 14 -7.82 2.15 13.34
C GLY A 14 -8.64 2.77 12.20
N VAL A 15 -8.40 2.41 10.94
CA VAL A 15 -9.27 2.77 9.81
C VAL A 15 -10.41 1.75 9.72
N VAL A 16 -11.64 2.23 9.86
CA VAL A 16 -12.85 1.39 9.92
C VAL A 16 -14.01 1.96 9.10
N HIS A 17 -13.87 3.17 8.55
CA HIS A 17 -14.95 3.83 7.85
C HIS A 17 -14.43 4.79 6.77
N GLN A 18 -15.24 5.00 5.72
CA GLN A 18 -14.88 5.78 4.54
C GLN A 18 -14.57 7.27 4.82
N ASP A 19 -15.06 7.84 5.92
CA ASP A 19 -14.74 9.22 6.33
C ASP A 19 -13.33 9.38 6.88
N GLN A 20 -12.56 8.30 6.91
CA GLN A 20 -11.15 8.27 7.26
C GLN A 20 -10.23 8.21 6.03
N LEU A 21 -10.77 8.02 4.82
CA LEU A 21 -9.98 7.75 3.62
C LEU A 21 -9.66 9.01 2.80
N MET A 22 -10.49 10.05 2.88
CA MET A 22 -10.39 11.22 1.99
C MET A 22 -10.27 12.55 2.75
N PRO A 23 -9.60 13.58 2.19
CA PRO A 23 -9.34 14.86 2.87
C PRO A 23 -10.56 15.61 3.41
N ASP A 24 -11.75 15.38 2.87
CA ASP A 24 -13.02 15.95 3.32
C ASP A 24 -13.63 15.21 4.52
N GLY A 25 -13.12 14.02 4.82
CA GLY A 25 -13.54 13.18 5.93
C GLY A 25 -13.04 13.67 7.28
N ARG A 26 -13.89 13.56 8.32
CA ARG A 26 -13.57 14.03 9.68
C ARG A 26 -12.47 13.20 10.34
N GLY A 27 -12.37 11.92 9.99
CA GLY A 27 -11.39 10.99 10.55
C GLY A 27 -10.06 10.97 9.81
N TYR A 28 -9.96 11.62 8.65
CA TYR A 28 -8.80 11.51 7.75
C TYR A 28 -7.47 11.89 8.41
N ALA A 29 -7.42 13.04 9.09
CA ALA A 29 -6.18 13.48 9.75
C ALA A 29 -5.71 12.53 10.87
N ALA A 30 -6.63 11.81 11.51
CA ALA A 30 -6.28 10.79 12.50
C ALA A 30 -5.75 9.52 11.79
N ALA A 31 -6.40 9.10 10.70
CA ALA A 31 -5.97 7.97 9.88
C ALA A 31 -4.57 8.18 9.29
N GLN A 32 -4.25 9.39 8.79
CA GLN A 32 -2.90 9.70 8.29
C GLN A 32 -1.81 9.49 9.34
N LYS A 33 -2.08 9.84 10.60
CA LYS A 33 -1.13 9.65 11.72
C LYS A 33 -0.94 8.17 12.03
N LEU A 34 -2.03 7.41 12.08
CA LEU A 34 -1.99 5.97 12.34
C LEU A 34 -1.28 5.22 11.20
N LEU A 35 -1.61 5.54 9.95
CA LEU A 35 -0.93 4.98 8.78
C LEU A 35 0.57 5.30 8.78
N THR A 36 0.95 6.54 9.07
CA THR A 36 2.37 6.92 9.15
C THR A 36 3.07 6.16 10.29
N ALA A 37 2.39 5.94 11.42
CA ALA A 37 2.92 5.15 12.53
C ALA A 37 3.09 3.65 12.16
N ASP A 38 2.15 3.05 11.43
CA ASP A 38 2.26 1.67 10.93
C ASP A 38 3.49 1.54 10.01
N VAL A 39 3.66 2.48 9.08
CA VAL A 39 4.83 2.52 8.18
C VAL A 39 6.13 2.68 8.97
N ASN A 40 6.17 3.56 9.97
CA ASN A 40 7.35 3.73 10.82
C ASN A 40 7.68 2.45 11.60
N ALA A 41 6.70 1.71 12.11
CA ALA A 41 6.94 0.45 12.80
C ALA A 41 7.58 -0.60 11.88
N VAL A 42 7.16 -0.64 10.60
CA VAL A 42 7.79 -1.49 9.58
C VAL A 42 9.24 -1.05 9.32
N ILE A 43 9.49 0.25 9.22
CA ILE A 43 10.84 0.81 9.03
C ILE A 43 11.75 0.45 10.20
N ASP A 44 11.28 0.60 11.44
CA ASP A 44 12.03 0.23 12.65
C ASP A 44 12.38 -1.26 12.64
N GLY A 45 11.43 -2.12 12.26
CA GLY A 45 11.65 -3.56 12.10
C GLY A 45 12.71 -3.90 11.06
N ILE A 46 12.69 -3.23 9.89
CA ILE A 46 13.73 -3.38 8.86
C ILE A 46 15.09 -2.96 9.41
N LEU A 47 15.18 -1.79 10.04
CA LEU A 47 16.44 -1.23 10.51
C LEU A 47 17.03 -2.00 11.69
N LEU A 48 16.20 -2.67 12.49
CA LEU A 48 16.67 -3.57 13.56
C LEU A 48 17.53 -4.71 13.02
N VAL A 49 17.17 -5.27 11.85
CA VAL A 49 17.87 -6.41 11.23
C VAL A 49 18.89 -5.95 10.18
N HIS A 50 18.59 -4.85 9.49
CA HIS A 50 19.40 -4.25 8.45
C HIS A 50 19.57 -2.74 8.68
N PRO A 51 20.47 -2.32 9.60
CA PRO A 51 20.63 -0.92 10.00
C PRO A 51 21.01 0.06 8.87
N ALA A 52 21.55 -0.46 7.76
CA ALA A 52 21.96 0.32 6.59
C ALA A 52 21.02 0.11 5.39
N ALA A 53 19.77 -0.30 5.61
CA ALA A 53 18.78 -0.46 4.53
C ALA A 53 18.47 0.88 3.86
N ASP A 54 18.39 0.88 2.53
CA ASP A 54 17.86 2.01 1.74
C ASP A 54 16.34 1.80 1.60
N ILE A 55 15.55 2.66 2.24
CA ILE A 55 14.10 2.47 2.35
C ILE A 55 13.38 3.54 1.54
N VAL A 56 12.49 3.10 0.65
CA VAL A 56 11.60 3.95 -0.14
C VAL A 56 10.16 3.62 0.22
N VAL A 57 9.37 4.64 0.55
CA VAL A 57 7.95 4.53 0.81
C VAL A 57 7.19 5.15 -0.36
N GLY A 58 6.33 4.37 -1.01
CA GLY A 58 5.42 4.81 -2.06
C GLY A 58 4.01 5.00 -1.51
N ASP A 59 3.51 6.24 -1.55
CA ASP A 59 2.13 6.54 -1.16
C ASP A 59 1.18 6.23 -2.32
N GLY A 60 0.31 5.23 -2.12
CA GLY A 60 -0.58 4.67 -3.13
C GLY A 60 -2.08 4.93 -2.92
N HIS A 61 -2.50 5.33 -1.72
CA HIS A 61 -3.91 5.50 -1.39
C HIS A 61 -4.52 6.76 -2.02
N GLY A 62 -5.67 6.66 -2.68
CA GLY A 62 -6.51 7.82 -3.07
C GLY A 62 -5.73 8.98 -3.71
N THR A 63 -5.57 10.09 -2.97
CA THR A 63 -4.84 11.28 -3.50
C THR A 63 -3.32 11.14 -3.55
N MET A 64 -2.79 10.06 -2.99
CA MET A 64 -1.37 9.68 -2.86
C MET A 64 -0.52 10.73 -2.12
N ARG A 65 -1.12 11.33 -1.08
CA ARG A 65 -0.57 12.43 -0.27
C ARG A 65 -0.97 12.28 1.20
N ASN A 66 -0.85 11.06 1.69
CA ASN A 66 -1.42 10.61 2.95
C ASN A 66 -0.35 10.46 4.04
N ILE A 67 0.85 9.99 3.69
CA ILE A 67 1.99 9.90 4.60
C ILE A 67 2.44 11.29 5.02
N LEU A 68 2.55 11.50 6.33
CA LEU A 68 2.98 12.76 6.93
C LEU A 68 4.50 12.83 6.91
N LEU A 69 5.06 13.58 5.96
CA LEU A 69 6.51 13.69 5.74
C LEU A 69 7.26 14.11 7.01
N GLU A 70 6.67 15.01 7.80
CA GLU A 70 7.25 15.50 9.05
C GLU A 70 7.23 14.49 10.21
N GLN A 71 6.50 13.37 10.04
CA GLN A 71 6.43 12.28 11.01
C GLN A 71 7.02 10.97 10.48
N LEU A 72 7.33 10.89 9.18
CA LEU A 72 7.96 9.72 8.59
C LEU A 72 9.38 9.54 9.14
N HIS A 73 9.76 8.28 9.38
CA HIS A 73 11.08 7.93 9.86
C HIS A 73 12.19 8.52 8.97
N PRO A 74 13.20 9.22 9.53
CA PRO A 74 14.15 10.01 8.76
C PRO A 74 15.07 9.20 7.83
N SER A 75 15.19 7.89 8.04
CA SER A 75 15.92 6.98 7.15
C SER A 75 15.17 6.60 5.87
N ALA A 76 13.90 6.97 5.73
CA ALA A 76 13.10 6.66 4.55
C ALA A 76 12.99 7.83 3.58
N ARG A 77 12.88 7.52 2.29
CA ARG A 77 12.55 8.48 1.23
C ARG A 77 11.11 8.27 0.79
N LEU A 78 10.36 9.35 0.62
CA LEU A 78 8.94 9.30 0.29
C LEU A 78 8.69 9.64 -1.19
N VAL A 79 7.91 8.79 -1.87
CA VAL A 79 7.34 9.06 -3.19
C VAL A 79 5.88 9.47 -3.00
N VAL A 80 5.64 10.79 -3.06
CA VAL A 80 4.35 11.42 -2.73
C VAL A 80 3.92 12.38 -3.84
N GLY A 81 2.61 12.51 -4.01
CA GLY A 81 2.00 13.39 -5.01
C GLY A 81 0.90 12.66 -5.78
N SER A 82 -0.04 13.44 -6.30
CA SER A 82 -1.20 12.89 -7.02
C SER A 82 -0.79 12.12 -8.27
N ALA A 83 -1.42 10.95 -8.47
CA ALA A 83 -1.17 10.15 -9.65
C ALA A 83 -1.88 10.69 -10.90
N LYS A 84 -1.10 10.76 -11.96
CA LYS A 84 -1.52 10.85 -13.35
C LYS A 84 -0.62 9.90 -14.16
N PRO A 85 -1.08 9.40 -15.32
CA PRO A 85 -0.23 8.57 -16.18
C PRO A 85 1.12 9.22 -16.52
N SER A 86 1.21 10.55 -16.54
CA SER A 86 2.44 11.29 -16.86
C SER A 86 3.45 11.41 -15.72
N ASN A 87 3.07 11.13 -14.46
CA ASN A 87 3.96 11.31 -13.31
C ASN A 87 4.03 10.12 -12.35
N LYS A 88 2.99 9.29 -12.28
CA LYS A 88 2.96 8.05 -11.50
C LYS A 88 2.40 6.89 -12.34
N PRO A 89 3.04 6.52 -13.46
CA PRO A 89 2.55 5.47 -14.34
C PRO A 89 2.44 4.10 -13.66
N LEU A 90 3.19 3.85 -12.58
CA LEU A 90 3.10 2.60 -11.80
C LEU A 90 2.13 2.70 -10.62
N CYS A 91 1.35 3.78 -10.52
CA CYS A 91 0.31 3.95 -9.49
C CYS A 91 0.85 3.73 -8.07
N GLN A 92 0.30 2.75 -7.33
CA GLN A 92 0.69 2.38 -5.97
C GLN A 92 2.16 1.93 -5.84
N LEU A 93 2.80 1.53 -6.94
CA LEU A 93 4.19 1.09 -6.99
C LEU A 93 5.15 2.15 -7.53
N GLU A 94 4.70 3.39 -7.72
CA GLU A 94 5.57 4.45 -8.22
C GLU A 94 6.80 4.64 -7.33
N GLY A 95 7.98 4.66 -7.96
CA GLY A 95 9.29 4.69 -7.30
C GLY A 95 10.01 3.35 -7.33
N VAL A 96 9.30 2.22 -7.48
CA VAL A 96 9.93 0.89 -7.51
C VAL A 96 10.81 0.67 -8.74
N GLN A 97 10.56 1.41 -9.84
CA GLN A 97 11.36 1.33 -11.07
C GLN A 97 12.82 1.76 -10.88
N PHE A 98 13.15 2.43 -9.77
CA PHE A 98 14.52 2.76 -9.40
C PHE A 98 15.25 1.59 -8.72
N GLY A 99 14.60 0.42 -8.63
CA GLY A 99 15.11 -0.84 -8.11
C GLY A 99 14.75 -1.05 -6.63
N ALA A 100 14.58 -2.30 -6.22
CA ALA A 100 14.48 -2.75 -4.83
C ALA A 100 14.90 -4.23 -4.76
N ASP A 101 15.42 -4.66 -3.61
CA ASP A 101 15.74 -6.08 -3.37
C ASP A 101 14.49 -6.85 -2.89
N VAL A 102 13.56 -6.13 -2.25
CA VAL A 102 12.31 -6.67 -1.69
C VAL A 102 11.27 -5.56 -1.57
N ALA A 103 9.99 -5.92 -1.70
CA ALA A 103 8.87 -5.02 -1.51
C ALA A 103 7.95 -5.51 -0.39
N PHE A 104 7.32 -4.55 0.32
CA PHE A 104 6.26 -4.76 1.30
C PHE A 104 5.01 -3.96 0.90
N CYS A 105 3.82 -4.48 1.16
CA CYS A 105 2.53 -3.80 0.99
C CYS A 105 1.90 -3.57 2.37
N ILE A 106 1.69 -2.31 2.78
CA ILE A 106 1.25 -1.94 4.14
C ILE A 106 -0.07 -1.17 4.08
N GLY A 107 -1.02 -1.53 4.95
CA GLY A 107 -2.32 -0.87 5.05
C GLY A 107 -3.31 -1.26 3.95
N TYR A 108 -3.12 -2.42 3.31
CA TYR A 108 -3.95 -2.88 2.20
C TYR A 108 -5.27 -3.53 2.66
N HIS A 109 -6.19 -3.72 1.72
CA HIS A 109 -7.50 -4.32 1.98
C HIS A 109 -7.83 -5.39 0.93
N SER A 110 -8.82 -6.23 1.25
CA SER A 110 -9.37 -7.23 0.34
C SER A 110 -10.01 -6.64 -0.92
N MET A 111 -10.00 -7.39 -2.03
CA MET A 111 -10.58 -7.03 -3.32
C MET A 111 -12.09 -6.78 -3.28
N ALA A 112 -12.58 -6.10 -4.33
CA ALA A 112 -14.00 -5.88 -4.55
C ALA A 112 -14.79 -7.19 -4.55
N GLY A 113 -15.92 -7.19 -3.85
CA GLY A 113 -16.80 -8.37 -3.76
C GLY A 113 -16.42 -9.38 -2.67
N THR A 114 -15.36 -9.14 -1.89
CA THR A 114 -15.01 -9.98 -0.75
C THR A 114 -16.11 -9.93 0.33
N PRO A 115 -16.75 -11.07 0.67
CA PRO A 115 -17.81 -11.10 1.67
C PRO A 115 -17.31 -10.64 3.05
N GLY A 116 -17.95 -9.63 3.62
CA GLY A 116 -17.57 -9.08 4.93
C GLY A 116 -16.30 -8.22 4.90
N GLY A 117 -15.68 -8.01 3.74
CA GLY A 117 -14.46 -7.22 3.62
C GLY A 117 -14.65 -5.76 4.02
N LEU A 118 -13.90 -5.31 5.02
CA LEU A 118 -13.88 -3.92 5.45
C LEU A 118 -13.34 -3.03 4.33
N LEU A 119 -14.13 -2.07 3.85
CA LEU A 119 -13.75 -1.12 2.79
C LEU A 119 -13.27 -1.81 1.50
N ALA A 120 -13.75 -3.03 1.25
CA ALA A 120 -13.27 -3.88 0.17
C ALA A 120 -13.60 -3.31 -1.21
N HIS A 121 -12.57 -3.11 -2.02
CA HIS A 121 -12.68 -2.63 -3.40
C HIS A 121 -11.43 -2.99 -4.21
N THR A 122 -11.35 -2.54 -5.47
CA THR A 122 -10.15 -2.71 -6.31
C THR A 122 -9.91 -1.46 -7.14
N TYR A 123 -8.86 -0.72 -6.81
CA TYR A 123 -8.42 0.58 -7.30
C TYR A 123 -9.46 1.70 -7.24
N ILE A 124 -10.50 1.61 -8.05
CA ILE A 124 -11.58 2.60 -8.12
C ILE A 124 -12.87 1.87 -7.77
N GLY A 125 -13.22 1.86 -6.47
CA GLY A 125 -14.36 1.09 -5.96
C GLY A 125 -15.72 1.46 -6.57
N SER A 126 -15.86 2.67 -7.12
CA SER A 126 -17.06 3.09 -7.83
C SER A 126 -17.17 2.58 -9.28
N LEU A 127 -16.08 2.05 -9.85
CA LEU A 127 -15.99 1.68 -11.26
C LEU A 127 -15.66 0.19 -11.46
N ILE A 128 -14.76 -0.35 -10.64
CA ILE A 128 -14.22 -1.69 -10.82
C ILE A 128 -14.98 -2.64 -9.89
N ARG A 129 -15.82 -3.47 -10.50
CA ARG A 129 -16.52 -4.56 -9.80
C ARG A 129 -15.62 -5.78 -9.57
N GLU A 130 -14.76 -6.09 -10.53
CA GLU A 130 -13.86 -7.23 -10.50
C GLU A 130 -12.72 -6.99 -11.49
N LEU A 131 -11.50 -7.29 -11.07
CA LEU A 131 -10.32 -7.33 -11.93
C LEU A 131 -9.85 -8.78 -12.02
N ARG A 132 -9.40 -9.21 -13.20
CA ARG A 132 -8.88 -10.57 -13.41
C ARG A 132 -7.48 -10.56 -13.99
N LEU A 133 -6.60 -11.34 -13.39
CA LEU A 133 -5.29 -11.70 -13.92
C LEU A 133 -5.32 -13.15 -14.38
N ASN A 134 -5.07 -13.38 -15.67
CA ASN A 134 -5.12 -14.73 -16.29
C ASN A 134 -6.42 -15.50 -15.96
N GLY A 135 -7.55 -14.79 -15.97
CA GLY A 135 -8.88 -15.36 -15.70
C GLY A 135 -9.23 -15.53 -14.22
N ARG A 136 -8.31 -15.27 -13.29
CA ARG A 136 -8.51 -15.40 -11.85
C ARG A 136 -8.75 -14.02 -11.22
N ALA A 137 -9.72 -13.92 -10.30
CA ALA A 137 -10.03 -12.65 -9.62
C ALA A 137 -8.82 -12.17 -8.80
N ALA A 138 -8.51 -10.88 -8.91
CA ALA A 138 -7.33 -10.27 -8.32
C ALA A 138 -7.69 -8.91 -7.69
N GLY A 139 -7.19 -8.68 -6.49
CA GLY A 139 -7.18 -7.38 -5.85
C GLY A 139 -5.95 -6.57 -6.22
N GLU A 140 -5.76 -5.48 -5.49
CA GLU A 140 -4.66 -4.55 -5.71
C GLU A 140 -3.31 -5.18 -5.34
N VAL A 141 -3.27 -5.96 -4.26
CA VAL A 141 -2.04 -6.63 -3.82
C VAL A 141 -1.57 -7.62 -4.86
N GLU A 142 -2.47 -8.41 -5.47
CA GLU A 142 -2.15 -9.37 -6.52
C GLU A 142 -1.62 -8.70 -7.77
N VAL A 143 -2.24 -7.60 -8.19
CA VAL A 143 -1.78 -6.82 -9.35
C VAL A 143 -0.41 -6.22 -9.05
N ASN A 144 -0.22 -5.66 -7.87
CA ASN A 144 1.06 -5.12 -7.43
C ASN A 144 2.12 -6.23 -7.37
N ALA A 145 1.78 -7.41 -6.85
CA ALA A 145 2.67 -8.57 -6.80
C ALA A 145 3.07 -9.03 -8.21
N ALA A 146 2.14 -9.05 -9.17
CA ALA A 146 2.42 -9.40 -10.56
C ALA A 146 3.38 -8.38 -11.22
N VAL A 147 3.18 -7.08 -10.97
CA VAL A 147 4.09 -6.04 -11.45
C VAL A 147 5.47 -6.18 -10.82
N LEU A 148 5.55 -6.37 -9.50
CA LEU A 148 6.82 -6.58 -8.78
C LEU A 148 7.56 -7.83 -9.30
N ALA A 149 6.85 -8.94 -9.50
CA ALA A 149 7.41 -10.16 -10.06
C ALA A 149 7.96 -9.94 -11.48
N SER A 150 7.30 -9.12 -12.30
CA SER A 150 7.81 -8.76 -13.64
C SER A 150 9.12 -7.96 -13.60
N LEU A 151 9.41 -7.31 -12.47
CA LEU A 151 10.66 -6.59 -12.20
C LEU A 151 11.69 -7.45 -11.45
N GLY A 152 11.37 -8.72 -11.15
CA GLY A 152 12.24 -9.62 -10.37
C GLY A 152 12.29 -9.28 -8.87
N ILE A 153 11.31 -8.53 -8.35
CA ILE A 153 11.27 -8.07 -6.96
C ILE A 153 10.28 -8.93 -6.18
N PRO A 154 10.70 -9.64 -5.13
CA PRO A 154 9.78 -10.41 -4.30
C PRO A 154 8.93 -9.49 -3.40
N LEU A 155 7.63 -9.76 -3.33
CA LEU A 155 6.74 -9.20 -2.30
C LEU A 155 6.83 -10.10 -1.05
N ALA A 156 7.52 -9.65 -0.02
CA ALA A 156 7.83 -10.49 1.13
C ALA A 156 6.93 -10.25 2.35
N MET A 157 6.17 -9.16 2.38
CA MET A 157 5.22 -8.87 3.45
C MET A 157 4.01 -8.13 2.92
N VAL A 158 2.84 -8.53 3.42
CA VAL A 158 1.57 -7.83 3.24
C VAL A 158 0.97 -7.60 4.63
N SER A 159 0.49 -6.39 4.89
CA SER A 159 -0.23 -6.02 6.10
C SER A 159 -1.50 -5.28 5.72
N GLY A 160 -2.62 -5.62 6.38
CA GLY A 160 -3.94 -5.14 6.01
C GLY A 160 -5.04 -5.69 6.91
N ASN A 161 -6.29 -5.55 6.45
CA ASN A 161 -7.45 -6.13 7.14
C ASN A 161 -7.44 -7.68 7.14
N SER A 162 -8.24 -8.29 8.00
CA SER A 162 -8.19 -9.76 8.22
C SER A 162 -8.66 -10.54 6.99
N GLU A 163 -9.62 -9.98 6.25
CA GLU A 163 -10.22 -10.62 5.09
C GLU A 163 -9.22 -10.76 3.93
N LEU A 164 -8.26 -9.83 3.83
CA LEU A 164 -7.17 -9.87 2.85
C LEU A 164 -6.29 -11.12 2.99
N GLU A 165 -6.08 -11.66 4.20
CA GLU A 165 -5.18 -12.82 4.38
C GLU A 165 -5.64 -14.02 3.54
N SER A 166 -6.95 -14.29 3.53
CA SER A 166 -7.51 -15.42 2.78
C SER A 166 -7.34 -15.26 1.28
N GLU A 167 -7.43 -14.02 0.80
CA GLU A 167 -7.24 -13.65 -0.60
C GLU A 167 -5.79 -13.88 -1.03
N ILE A 168 -4.81 -13.33 -0.29
CA ILE A 168 -3.39 -13.46 -0.61
C ILE A 168 -2.96 -14.94 -0.58
N ARG A 169 -3.40 -15.71 0.42
CA ARG A 169 -3.03 -17.13 0.54
C ARG A 169 -3.57 -18.01 -0.59
N SER A 170 -4.54 -17.53 -1.35
CA SER A 170 -5.09 -18.26 -2.48
C SER A 170 -4.23 -18.12 -3.75
N TRP A 171 -3.33 -17.13 -3.81
CA TRP A 171 -2.42 -16.84 -4.93
C TRP A 171 -1.07 -17.55 -4.77
#